data_AF-A0A371YV54-F1
#
_entry.id   AF-A0A371YV54-F1
#
_cell.length_a   1.000
_cell.length_b   1.000
_cell.length_c   1.000
_cell.angle_alpha   90.00
_cell.angle_beta   90.00
_cell.angle_gamma   90.00
#
_symmetry.space_group_name_H-M   'P 1'
#
loop_
_entity.id
_entity.type
_entity.pdbx_description
1 polymer ?
#
loop_
_entity_poly.entity_id
_entity_poly.type
_entity_poly.pdbx_seq_one_letter_code
_entity_poly.pdbx_strand_id
1 'polypeptide(L)'
;MTLEDLINNLKNDNLDLEIKIRSLCDFYFDSGASQKNAKIIANAHDDNQINLIVFATQVIDKLYKNELINIDQFEHVFFNLVVLMNRLDFPELINIVLNFEKIFKHDSMRFHYLKKVAQKNIIYAEYLFNFIVTRLNVHYDKLGVAVACLTIFDPIKTKDFILNHFDLEGKSIDSLLNAVRYLEYSSTTDAHQILDKINYLINKDQLNSSQFAQILEIITYITLQYNDLESHVINTIELILSKTSPTDISEKAANLLFFERATISKSLKQNFYQMIINAENISHQVCNNLGLTIENQSTDEDLRELIEIIEQLLLKHENISIKNFHTYYICENSGLLNKIVTRWFLSKKQNLWESASDIITSNHIKSLHVDFSWVGNFKEEDSIFLTKKAIGWLYIHEDLILNFIIGILNYIKNPEIVPQVLDLAFQHVIINYEPEHVVFFFDLQNYTEEETQNKIKGLKSQHETIYKDIKQANDLKELACPLEHSKLIQYKKHRDNEKINKSADEQSTFSDLFAKRIMLYGDKFISTSSIENEKEALQEVELTSFSYTLTLPLQYFTDPILSEYQRRIFMNEGMEK
;
A
#
# COMPACT_ATOMS: atom_id res chain seq x y z
N MET A 1 16.93 -43.21 -3.90
CA MET A 1 18.38 -43.53 -4.06
C MET A 1 19.06 -43.46 -2.68
N THR A 2 20.02 -44.32 -2.33
CA THR A 2 20.64 -44.25 -0.98
C THR A 2 21.82 -43.26 -0.94
N LEU A 3 22.25 -42.86 0.27
CA LEU A 3 23.41 -41.97 0.44
C LEU A 3 24.70 -42.65 -0.05
N GLU A 4 24.83 -43.96 0.16
CA GLU A 4 25.98 -44.74 -0.29
C GLU A 4 26.06 -44.77 -1.82
N ASP A 5 24.92 -44.91 -2.50
CA ASP A 5 24.83 -44.81 -3.97
C ASP A 5 25.30 -43.43 -4.46
N LEU A 6 24.84 -42.35 -3.81
CA LEU A 6 25.26 -40.98 -4.15
C LEU A 6 26.77 -40.79 -3.99
N ILE A 7 27.34 -41.21 -2.86
CA ILE A 7 28.78 -41.08 -2.59
C ILE A 7 29.59 -41.86 -3.62
N ASN A 8 29.18 -43.09 -3.94
CA ASN A 8 29.84 -43.92 -4.95
C ASN A 8 29.78 -43.27 -6.33
N ASN A 9 28.63 -42.70 -6.72
CA ASN A 9 28.49 -42.00 -7.99
C ASN A 9 29.38 -40.75 -8.08
N LEU A 10 29.42 -39.93 -7.03
CA LEU A 10 30.23 -38.70 -7.02
C LEU A 10 31.73 -38.99 -7.06
N LYS A 11 32.19 -40.06 -6.39
CA LYS A 11 33.60 -40.49 -6.37
C LYS A 11 34.08 -41.22 -7.62
N ASN A 12 33.17 -41.74 -8.45
CA ASN A 12 33.56 -42.53 -9.60
C ASN A 12 34.13 -41.64 -10.72
N ASP A 13 35.45 -41.61 -10.89
CA ASP A 13 36.12 -40.78 -11.91
C ASP A 13 35.75 -41.14 -13.36
N ASN A 14 35.24 -42.36 -13.59
CA ASN A 14 34.81 -42.82 -14.91
C ASN A 14 33.35 -42.46 -15.23
N LEU A 15 32.59 -41.92 -14.27
CA LEU A 15 31.19 -41.55 -14.46
C LEU A 15 31.08 -40.15 -15.06
N ASP A 16 30.19 -40.00 -16.05
CA ASP A 16 29.92 -38.70 -16.66
C ASP A 16 29.48 -37.67 -15.62
N LEU A 17 29.94 -36.43 -15.78
CA LEU A 17 29.66 -35.34 -14.86
C LEU A 17 28.16 -34.97 -14.86
N GLU A 18 27.45 -35.10 -15.98
CA GLU A 18 25.99 -34.90 -16.03
C GLU A 18 25.25 -35.94 -15.18
N ILE A 19 25.72 -37.20 -15.18
CA ILE A 19 25.14 -38.27 -14.36
C ILE A 19 25.40 -38.02 -12.88
N LYS A 20 26.59 -37.50 -12.53
CA LYS A 20 26.92 -37.07 -11.16
C LYS A 20 26.03 -35.92 -10.69
N ILE A 21 25.80 -34.92 -11.55
CA ILE A 21 24.91 -33.79 -11.26
C ILE A 21 23.47 -34.28 -11.00
N ARG A 22 22.94 -35.14 -11.89
CA ARG A 22 21.60 -35.72 -11.72
C ARG A 22 21.50 -36.54 -10.45
N SER A 23 22.51 -37.37 -10.15
CA SER A 23 22.55 -38.12 -8.89
C SER A 23 22.45 -37.18 -7.67
N LEU A 24 23.19 -36.07 -7.67
CA LEU A 24 23.09 -35.11 -6.57
C LEU A 24 21.70 -34.46 -6.48
N CYS A 25 21.13 -34.03 -7.61
CA CYS A 25 19.82 -33.39 -7.65
C CYS A 25 18.69 -34.35 -7.29
N ASP A 26 18.70 -35.57 -7.82
CA ASP A 26 17.70 -36.60 -7.55
C ASP A 26 17.70 -36.98 -6.06
N PHE A 27 18.88 -37.13 -5.44
CA PHE A 27 18.95 -37.36 -4.00
C PHE A 27 18.41 -36.17 -3.20
N TYR A 28 18.73 -34.94 -3.63
CA TYR A 28 18.26 -33.74 -2.97
C TYR A 28 16.72 -33.64 -3.01
N PHE A 29 16.10 -33.92 -4.16
CA PHE A 29 14.64 -33.83 -4.34
C PHE A 29 13.86 -35.10 -3.95
N ASP A 30 14.55 -36.18 -3.58
CA ASP A 30 13.92 -37.45 -3.24
C ASP A 30 12.84 -37.28 -2.16
N SER A 31 11.62 -37.73 -2.49
CA SER A 31 10.49 -37.88 -1.57
C SER A 31 10.01 -36.59 -0.88
N GLY A 32 10.26 -35.41 -1.47
CA GLY A 32 9.79 -34.12 -0.93
C GLY A 32 10.47 -33.66 0.37
N ALA A 33 11.55 -34.34 0.78
CA ALA A 33 12.26 -34.10 2.04
C ALA A 33 13.57 -33.30 1.85
N SER A 34 13.56 -32.31 0.95
CA SER A 34 14.76 -31.60 0.48
C SER A 34 15.62 -31.01 1.61
N GLN A 35 15.01 -30.45 2.65
CA GLN A 35 15.75 -29.91 3.80
C GLN A 35 16.50 -30.98 4.61
N LYS A 36 15.91 -32.18 4.73
CA LYS A 36 16.55 -33.30 5.45
C LYS A 36 17.70 -33.86 4.63
N ASN A 37 17.47 -34.07 3.33
CA ASN A 37 18.49 -34.59 2.42
C ASN A 37 19.66 -33.60 2.26
N ALA A 38 19.37 -32.29 2.25
CA ALA A 38 20.40 -31.26 2.23
C ALA A 38 21.37 -31.37 3.42
N LYS A 39 20.86 -31.59 4.63
CA LYS A 39 21.70 -31.79 5.83
C LYS A 39 22.54 -33.06 5.74
N ILE A 40 21.96 -34.15 5.21
CA ILE A 40 22.67 -35.42 5.03
C ILE A 40 23.85 -35.24 4.07
N ILE A 41 23.62 -34.59 2.93
CA ILE A 41 24.67 -34.31 1.94
C ILE A 41 25.75 -33.37 2.52
N ALA A 42 25.35 -32.31 3.23
CA ALA A 42 26.29 -31.38 3.88
C ALA A 42 27.16 -32.09 4.92
N ASN A 43 26.59 -32.98 5.74
CA ASN A 43 27.35 -33.78 6.70
C ASN A 43 28.32 -34.73 5.99
N ALA A 44 27.91 -35.38 4.89
CA ALA A 44 28.80 -36.22 4.10
C ALA A 44 29.99 -35.41 3.54
N HIS A 45 29.80 -34.12 3.23
CA HIS A 45 30.92 -33.25 2.90
C HIS A 45 31.84 -32.99 4.11
N ASP A 46 31.27 -32.55 5.23
CA ASP A 46 32.02 -32.22 6.44
C ASP A 46 32.83 -33.42 6.96
N ASP A 47 32.30 -34.64 6.79
CA ASP A 47 32.91 -35.93 7.14
C ASP A 47 33.98 -36.39 6.12
N ASN A 48 34.29 -35.58 5.10
CA ASN A 48 35.18 -35.91 3.97
C ASN A 48 34.74 -37.13 3.13
N GLN A 49 33.45 -37.50 3.21
CA GLN A 49 32.94 -38.57 2.37
C GLN A 49 32.76 -38.10 0.94
N ILE A 50 32.47 -36.82 0.69
CA ILE A 50 32.42 -36.20 -0.63
C ILE A 50 33.03 -34.80 -0.60
N ASN A 51 33.57 -34.31 -1.72
CA ASN A 51 34.07 -32.93 -1.81
C ASN A 51 33.22 -32.12 -2.78
N LEU A 52 32.22 -31.40 -2.27
CA LEU A 52 31.30 -30.60 -3.07
C LEU A 52 31.97 -29.38 -3.71
N ILE A 53 33.04 -28.85 -3.11
CA ILE A 53 33.80 -27.73 -3.67
C ILE A 53 34.59 -28.18 -4.90
N VAL A 54 35.33 -29.28 -4.80
CA VAL A 54 36.03 -29.88 -5.95
C VAL A 54 35.02 -30.30 -7.03
N PHE A 55 33.89 -30.87 -6.63
CA PHE A 55 32.83 -31.25 -7.56
C PHE A 55 32.28 -30.04 -8.32
N ALA A 56 31.93 -28.96 -7.63
CA ALA A 56 31.44 -27.74 -8.26
C ALA A 56 32.48 -27.08 -9.17
N THR A 57 33.77 -27.15 -8.81
CA THR A 57 34.87 -26.66 -9.66
C THR A 57 34.93 -27.44 -10.98
N GLN A 58 34.82 -28.77 -10.93
CA GLN A 58 34.75 -29.61 -12.14
C GLN A 58 33.54 -29.26 -13.02
N VAL A 59 32.38 -29.00 -12.40
CA VAL A 59 31.16 -28.58 -13.12
C VAL A 59 31.39 -27.25 -13.84
N ILE A 60 31.97 -26.27 -13.16
CA ILE A 60 32.28 -24.96 -13.73
C ILE A 60 33.29 -25.06 -14.87
N ASP A 61 34.36 -25.83 -14.70
CA ASP A 61 35.39 -25.98 -15.72
C ASP A 61 34.82 -26.54 -17.03
N LYS A 62 33.95 -27.54 -16.94
CA LYS A 62 33.28 -28.10 -18.12
C LYS A 62 32.23 -27.16 -18.71
N LEU A 63 31.51 -26.40 -17.87
CA LEU A 63 30.60 -25.36 -18.36
C LEU A 63 31.34 -24.27 -19.13
N TYR A 64 32.48 -23.82 -18.62
CA TYR A 64 33.28 -22.78 -19.24
C TYR A 64 33.82 -23.19 -20.62
N LYS A 65 34.12 -24.48 -20.81
CA LYS A 65 34.55 -25.06 -22.09
C LYS A 65 33.40 -25.36 -23.06
N ASN A 66 32.14 -25.07 -22.69
CA ASN A 66 30.93 -25.50 -23.39
C ASN A 66 30.84 -27.03 -23.58
N GLU A 67 31.48 -27.80 -22.69
CA GLU A 67 31.46 -29.27 -22.68
C GLU A 67 30.28 -29.83 -21.88
N LEU A 68 29.55 -28.97 -21.16
CA LEU A 68 28.32 -29.29 -20.45
C LEU A 68 27.18 -28.44 -21.00
N ILE A 69 26.07 -29.08 -21.39
CA ILE A 69 24.94 -28.41 -22.06
C ILE A 69 23.85 -28.06 -21.05
N ASN A 70 23.69 -28.85 -19.98
CA ASN A 70 22.66 -28.67 -18.97
C ASN A 70 23.19 -28.98 -17.56
N ILE A 71 23.00 -28.05 -16.63
CA ILE A 71 23.35 -28.24 -15.21
C ILE A 71 22.13 -28.54 -14.33
N ASP A 72 20.97 -28.79 -14.94
CA ASP A 72 19.69 -29.00 -14.26
C ASP A 72 19.49 -27.96 -13.13
N GLN A 73 19.05 -28.38 -11.95
CA GLN A 73 18.89 -27.53 -10.77
C GLN A 73 20.16 -27.50 -9.89
N PHE A 74 21.32 -27.90 -10.42
CA PHE A 74 22.57 -28.04 -9.67
C PHE A 74 22.94 -26.77 -8.91
N GLU A 75 22.85 -25.61 -9.57
CA GLU A 75 23.20 -24.33 -8.95
C GLU A 75 22.39 -24.09 -7.67
N HIS A 76 21.07 -24.27 -7.76
CA HIS A 76 20.16 -24.12 -6.63
C HIS A 76 20.48 -25.13 -5.51
N VAL A 77 20.69 -26.40 -5.87
CA VAL A 77 21.02 -27.46 -4.93
C VAL A 77 22.35 -27.17 -4.24
N PHE A 78 23.40 -26.85 -5.00
CA PHE A 78 24.73 -26.56 -4.49
C PHE A 78 24.72 -25.41 -3.49
N PHE A 79 24.12 -24.27 -3.82
CA PHE A 79 24.12 -23.13 -2.92
C PHE A 79 23.30 -23.36 -1.63
N ASN A 80 22.21 -24.14 -1.71
CA ASN A 80 21.47 -24.56 -0.52
C ASN A 80 22.29 -25.50 0.38
N LEU A 81 23.13 -26.36 -0.21
CA LEU A 81 24.03 -27.26 0.53
C LEU A 81 25.19 -26.49 1.18
N VAL A 82 25.80 -25.56 0.46
CA VAL A 82 26.94 -24.74 0.92
C VAL A 82 26.60 -23.98 2.20
N VAL A 83 25.38 -23.45 2.32
CA VAL A 83 24.92 -22.77 3.55
C VAL A 83 24.76 -23.72 4.74
N LEU A 84 24.73 -25.04 4.56
CA LEU A 84 24.63 -26.01 5.65
C LEU A 84 25.98 -26.60 6.08
N MET A 85 26.98 -26.55 5.20
CA MET A 85 28.32 -27.08 5.48
C MET A 85 29.04 -26.27 6.57
N ASN A 86 29.88 -26.97 7.34
CA ASN A 86 30.72 -26.37 8.38
C ASN A 86 32.18 -26.23 7.94
N ARG A 87 32.66 -27.16 7.11
CA ARG A 87 34.01 -27.12 6.53
C ARG A 87 33.93 -26.70 5.07
N LEU A 88 34.58 -25.59 4.74
CA LEU A 88 34.60 -25.05 3.38
C LEU A 88 35.99 -24.51 3.05
N ASP A 89 36.45 -24.81 1.83
CA ASP A 89 37.52 -24.03 1.22
C ASP A 89 36.90 -22.73 0.70
N PHE A 90 36.89 -21.72 1.55
CA PHE A 90 36.21 -20.45 1.29
C PHE A 90 36.80 -19.65 0.12
N PRO A 91 38.14 -19.56 -0.05
CA PRO A 91 38.76 -19.04 -1.27
C PRO A 91 38.20 -19.67 -2.55
N GLU A 92 38.10 -21.00 -2.58
CA GLU A 92 37.63 -21.70 -3.76
C GLU A 92 36.12 -21.53 -3.98
N LEU A 93 35.34 -21.44 -2.90
CA LEU A 93 33.92 -21.09 -2.98
C LEU A 93 33.70 -19.69 -3.61
N ILE A 94 34.54 -18.71 -3.31
CA ILE A 94 34.46 -17.38 -3.95
C ILE A 94 34.76 -17.49 -5.45
N ASN A 95 35.78 -18.25 -5.85
CA ASN A 95 36.09 -18.49 -7.26
C ASN A 95 34.91 -19.14 -7.99
N ILE A 96 34.28 -20.14 -7.36
CA ILE A 96 33.08 -20.81 -7.86
C ILE A 96 31.96 -19.80 -8.11
N VAL A 97 31.65 -18.93 -7.15
CA VAL A 97 30.60 -17.91 -7.28
C VAL A 97 30.89 -16.93 -8.41
N LEU A 98 32.11 -16.41 -8.50
CA LEU A 98 32.50 -15.47 -9.54
C LEU A 98 32.47 -16.10 -10.94
N ASN A 99 32.77 -17.39 -11.07
CA ASN A 99 32.67 -18.09 -12.33
C ASN A 99 31.21 -18.34 -12.73
N PHE A 100 30.34 -18.70 -11.78
CA PHE A 100 28.90 -18.79 -12.03
C PHE A 100 28.31 -17.44 -12.48
N GLU A 101 28.71 -16.34 -11.85
CA GLU A 101 28.29 -14.99 -12.25
C GLU A 101 28.67 -14.67 -13.71
N LYS A 102 29.91 -14.98 -14.13
CA LYS A 102 30.35 -14.79 -15.52
C LYS A 102 29.51 -15.57 -16.52
N ILE A 103 29.09 -16.79 -16.17
CA ILE A 103 28.30 -17.67 -17.03
C ILE A 103 26.86 -17.15 -17.15
N PHE A 104 26.23 -16.80 -16.03
CA PHE A 104 24.78 -16.54 -15.97
C PHE A 104 24.39 -15.05 -15.98
N LYS A 105 25.36 -14.12 -15.96
CA LYS A 105 25.20 -12.66 -16.14
C LYS A 105 24.29 -11.92 -15.13
N HIS A 106 23.70 -12.60 -14.14
CA HIS A 106 22.88 -12.01 -13.06
C HIS A 106 23.19 -12.64 -11.70
N ASP A 107 23.41 -11.84 -10.65
CA ASP A 107 24.16 -12.25 -9.44
C ASP A 107 23.42 -12.14 -8.09
N SER A 108 22.15 -11.73 -8.06
CA SER A 108 21.49 -11.34 -6.80
C SER A 108 21.39 -12.47 -5.75
N MET A 109 21.25 -13.72 -6.19
CA MET A 109 21.08 -14.86 -5.26
C MET A 109 22.41 -15.44 -4.77
N ARG A 110 23.50 -15.41 -5.56
CA ARG A 110 24.74 -16.13 -5.21
C ARG A 110 25.51 -15.45 -4.08
N PHE A 111 25.58 -14.12 -4.12
CA PHE A 111 26.17 -13.35 -3.02
C PHE A 111 25.33 -13.40 -1.74
N HIS A 112 24.02 -13.64 -1.83
CA HIS A 112 23.20 -13.92 -0.65
C HIS A 112 23.63 -15.21 0.07
N TYR A 113 23.97 -16.27 -0.69
CA TYR A 113 24.51 -17.50 -0.12
C TYR A 113 25.92 -17.31 0.46
N LEU A 114 26.81 -16.59 -0.23
CA LEU A 114 28.12 -16.22 0.32
C LEU A 114 28.00 -15.43 1.62
N LYS A 115 27.08 -14.47 1.67
CA LYS A 115 26.79 -13.69 2.89
C LYS A 115 26.46 -14.63 4.06
N LYS A 116 25.52 -15.56 3.85
CA LYS A 116 25.10 -16.53 4.87
C LYS A 116 26.25 -17.41 5.35
N VAL A 117 27.15 -17.83 4.46
CA VAL A 117 28.34 -18.62 4.83
C VAL A 117 29.33 -17.78 5.63
N ALA A 118 29.67 -16.59 5.12
CA ALA A 118 30.65 -15.70 5.73
C ALA A 118 30.22 -15.23 7.13
N GLN A 119 28.92 -15.03 7.35
CA GLN A 119 28.36 -14.66 8.66
C GLN A 119 28.47 -15.76 9.72
N LYS A 120 28.88 -16.99 9.38
CA LYS A 120 29.11 -18.07 10.37
C LYS A 120 30.49 -18.02 11.02
N ASN A 121 31.48 -17.38 10.38
CA ASN A 121 32.88 -17.49 10.79
C ASN A 121 33.64 -16.20 10.45
N ILE A 122 34.28 -15.61 11.46
CA ILE A 122 35.10 -14.41 11.33
C ILE A 122 36.18 -14.54 10.24
N ILE A 123 36.83 -15.70 10.11
CA ILE A 123 37.88 -15.94 9.12
C ILE A 123 37.33 -15.79 7.70
N TYR A 124 36.11 -16.29 7.46
CA TYR A 124 35.46 -16.18 6.15
C TYR A 124 34.98 -14.75 5.87
N ALA A 125 34.42 -14.08 6.89
CA ALA A 125 34.04 -12.68 6.78
C ALA A 125 35.25 -11.77 6.48
N GLU A 126 36.37 -11.96 7.18
CA GLU A 126 37.63 -11.24 6.93
C GLU A 126 38.20 -11.54 5.54
N TYR A 127 38.19 -12.80 5.12
CA TYR A 127 38.66 -13.17 3.79
C TYR A 127 37.82 -12.52 2.70
N LEU A 128 36.49 -12.58 2.80
CA LEU A 128 35.57 -11.95 1.84
C LEU A 128 35.78 -10.44 1.77
N PHE A 129 35.90 -9.80 2.93
CA PHE A 129 36.14 -8.37 3.03
C PHE A 129 37.47 -7.97 2.37
N ASN A 130 38.57 -8.64 2.73
CA ASN A 130 39.88 -8.37 2.15
C ASN A 130 39.91 -8.67 0.64
N PHE A 131 39.25 -9.73 0.20
CA PHE A 131 39.13 -10.08 -1.21
C PHE A 131 38.46 -8.97 -2.03
N ILE A 132 37.34 -8.43 -1.53
CA ILE A 132 36.61 -7.35 -2.19
C ILE A 132 37.41 -6.04 -2.12
N VAL A 133 37.93 -5.68 -0.95
CA VAL A 133 38.66 -4.42 -0.73
C VAL A 133 39.96 -4.34 -1.56
N THR A 134 40.71 -5.45 -1.67
CA THR A 134 41.92 -5.48 -2.51
C THR A 134 41.65 -5.40 -4.00
N ARG A 135 40.39 -5.62 -4.44
CA ARG A 135 39.94 -5.61 -5.83
C ARG A 135 38.73 -4.70 -6.01
N LEU A 136 38.71 -3.60 -5.26
CA LEU A 136 37.52 -2.77 -5.12
C LEU A 136 37.01 -2.23 -6.46
N ASN A 137 37.92 -1.85 -7.36
CA ASN A 137 37.63 -1.42 -8.73
C ASN A 137 36.83 -2.44 -9.57
N VAL A 138 36.87 -3.72 -9.24
CA VAL A 138 36.15 -4.80 -9.95
C VAL A 138 34.87 -5.22 -9.22
N HIS A 139 34.83 -5.07 -7.90
CA HIS A 139 33.77 -5.63 -7.04
C HIS A 139 33.07 -4.58 -6.17
N TYR A 140 33.01 -3.33 -6.63
CA TYR A 140 32.43 -2.22 -5.88
C TYR A 140 30.96 -2.46 -5.51
N ASP A 141 30.18 -3.06 -6.40
CA ASP A 141 28.77 -3.45 -6.19
C ASP A 141 28.59 -4.43 -5.02
N LYS A 142 29.63 -5.19 -4.68
CA LYS A 142 29.64 -6.22 -3.63
C LYS A 142 30.13 -5.72 -2.28
N LEU A 143 30.59 -4.48 -2.19
CA LEU A 143 31.15 -3.91 -0.96
C LEU A 143 30.17 -3.98 0.21
N GLY A 144 28.88 -3.70 -0.03
CA GLY A 144 27.87 -3.77 1.03
C GLY A 144 27.73 -5.17 1.64
N VAL A 145 27.87 -6.23 0.82
CA VAL A 145 27.85 -7.61 1.31
C VAL A 145 29.07 -7.91 2.18
N ALA A 146 30.26 -7.52 1.74
CA ALA A 146 31.49 -7.65 2.52
C ALA A 146 31.39 -6.98 3.89
N VAL A 147 30.91 -5.73 3.92
CA VAL A 147 30.72 -4.97 5.16
C VAL A 147 29.69 -5.64 6.06
N ALA A 148 28.53 -6.05 5.52
CA ALA A 148 27.48 -6.74 6.26
C ALA A 148 27.92 -8.08 6.88
N CYS A 149 28.98 -8.71 6.35
CA CYS A 149 29.55 -9.93 6.91
C CYS A 149 30.55 -9.63 8.03
N LEU A 150 31.48 -8.70 7.80
CA LEU A 150 32.58 -8.46 8.74
C LEU A 150 32.15 -7.60 9.93
N THR A 151 31.21 -6.68 9.75
CA THR A 151 30.81 -5.73 10.79
C THR A 151 30.26 -6.39 12.06
N ILE A 152 29.70 -7.60 11.95
CA ILE A 152 29.17 -8.39 13.08
C ILE A 152 30.31 -8.85 14.00
N PHE A 153 31.51 -9.04 13.44
CA PHE A 153 32.69 -9.55 14.15
C PHE A 153 33.70 -8.45 14.48
N ASP A 154 33.90 -7.50 13.56
CA ASP A 154 34.87 -6.41 13.69
C ASP A 154 34.29 -5.11 13.10
N PRO A 155 33.38 -4.46 13.84
CA PRO A 155 32.75 -3.19 13.43
C PRO A 155 33.75 -2.03 13.33
N ILE A 156 34.85 -2.08 14.08
CA ILE A 156 35.89 -1.04 14.07
C ILE A 156 36.60 -1.04 12.71
N LYS A 157 37.01 -2.22 12.25
CA LYS A 157 37.73 -2.38 10.96
C LYS A 157 36.87 -1.99 9.76
N THR A 158 35.59 -2.35 9.75
CA THR A 158 34.68 -1.95 8.66
C THR A 158 34.42 -0.45 8.66
N LYS A 159 34.19 0.15 9.84
CA LYS A 159 34.05 1.60 9.99
C LYS A 159 35.29 2.36 9.51
N ASP A 160 36.48 1.97 9.99
CA ASP A 160 37.74 2.63 9.63
C ASP A 160 38.02 2.54 8.12
N PHE A 161 37.68 1.41 7.49
CA PHE A 161 37.74 1.29 6.05
C PHE A 161 36.84 2.32 5.37
N ILE A 162 35.57 2.40 5.77
CA ILE A 162 34.59 3.31 5.19
C ILE A 162 35.03 4.78 5.35
N LEU A 163 35.45 5.19 6.55
CA LEU A 163 35.94 6.56 6.83
C LEU A 163 37.10 6.97 5.93
N ASN A 164 38.02 6.04 5.63
CA ASN A 164 39.18 6.30 4.78
C ASN A 164 38.86 6.33 3.28
N HIS A 165 37.73 5.77 2.84
CA HIS A 165 37.39 5.63 1.41
C HIS A 165 36.27 6.57 0.94
N PHE A 166 35.57 7.25 1.85
CA PHE A 166 34.52 8.23 1.51
C PHE A 166 35.02 9.43 0.69
N ASP A 167 36.31 9.77 0.74
CA ASP A 167 36.87 10.95 0.06
C ASP A 167 37.42 10.70 -1.34
N LEU A 168 37.49 9.44 -1.77
CA LEU A 168 38.10 9.07 -3.04
C LEU A 168 37.15 9.45 -4.20
N GLU A 169 37.60 10.36 -5.06
CA GLU A 169 36.84 10.81 -6.23
C GLU A 169 36.64 9.66 -7.23
N GLY A 170 35.39 9.43 -7.65
CA GLY A 170 35.05 8.62 -8.82
C GLY A 170 34.21 7.38 -8.53
N LYS A 171 33.08 7.27 -9.25
CA LYS A 171 32.25 6.07 -9.51
C LYS A 171 32.27 4.98 -8.42
N SER A 172 31.85 5.32 -7.20
CA SER A 172 31.49 4.31 -6.19
C SER A 172 30.69 4.81 -4.99
N ILE A 173 30.20 6.05 -5.01
CA ILE A 173 29.49 6.63 -3.86
C ILE A 173 28.26 5.79 -3.51
N ASP A 174 27.51 5.30 -4.50
CA ASP A 174 26.34 4.44 -4.27
C ASP A 174 26.71 3.15 -3.52
N SER A 175 27.81 2.50 -3.90
CA SER A 175 28.32 1.31 -3.23
C SER A 175 28.79 1.59 -1.80
N LEU A 176 29.43 2.74 -1.58
CA LEU A 176 29.88 3.16 -0.25
C LEU A 176 28.70 3.49 0.66
N LEU A 177 27.72 4.26 0.18
CA LEU A 177 26.48 4.53 0.90
C LEU A 177 25.72 3.23 1.21
N ASN A 178 25.62 2.31 0.24
CA ASN A 178 25.02 1.01 0.48
C ASN A 178 25.79 0.19 1.52
N ALA A 179 27.13 0.30 1.57
CA ALA A 179 27.93 -0.35 2.60
C ALA A 179 27.72 0.26 3.99
N VAL A 180 27.56 1.58 4.08
CA VAL A 180 27.26 2.30 5.33
C VAL A 180 25.93 1.85 5.93
N ARG A 181 24.92 1.54 5.09
CA ARG A 181 23.64 0.99 5.56
C ARG A 181 23.78 -0.30 6.35
N TYR A 182 24.85 -1.07 6.13
CA TYR A 182 25.10 -2.32 6.82
C TYR A 182 26.03 -2.19 8.01
N LEU A 183 26.58 -1.01 8.30
CA LEU A 183 27.48 -0.85 9.44
C LEU A 183 26.75 -1.06 10.76
N GLU A 184 27.40 -1.80 11.65
CA GLU A 184 27.07 -1.81 13.07
C GLU A 184 28.04 -0.86 13.79
N TYR A 185 27.50 0.03 14.62
CA TYR A 185 28.29 0.99 15.36
C TYR A 185 28.57 0.45 16.76
N SER A 186 29.82 0.51 17.21
CA SER A 186 30.19 0.05 18.56
C SER A 186 29.88 1.10 19.64
N SER A 187 29.75 2.37 19.24
CA SER A 187 29.50 3.50 20.13
C SER A 187 28.83 4.65 19.41
N THR A 188 28.20 5.56 20.17
CA THR A 188 27.66 6.83 19.65
C THR A 188 28.73 7.66 18.96
N THR A 189 29.98 7.62 19.44
CA THR A 189 31.13 8.32 18.83
C THR A 189 31.42 7.80 17.42
N ASP A 190 31.32 6.48 17.21
CA ASP A 190 31.55 5.88 15.89
C ASP A 190 30.48 6.30 14.88
N ALA A 191 29.22 6.31 15.31
CA ALA A 191 28.10 6.80 14.51
C ALA A 191 28.26 8.29 14.16
N HIS A 192 28.71 9.10 15.12
CA HIS A 192 28.99 10.52 14.91
C HIS A 192 30.09 10.76 13.86
N GLN A 193 31.19 10.00 13.91
CA GLN A 193 32.27 10.10 12.91
C GLN A 193 31.77 9.81 11.47
N ILE A 194 30.89 8.83 11.32
CA ILE A 194 30.29 8.51 10.02
C ILE A 194 29.34 9.62 9.57
N LEU A 195 28.56 10.19 10.49
CA LEU A 195 27.68 11.33 10.20
C LEU A 195 28.47 12.57 9.76
N ASP A 196 29.59 12.89 10.42
CA ASP A 196 30.49 13.97 10.00
C ASP A 196 31.04 13.74 8.58
N LYS A 197 31.36 12.47 8.26
CA LYS A 197 31.84 12.11 6.94
C LYS A 197 30.77 12.28 5.86
N ILE A 198 29.53 11.91 6.18
CA ILE A 198 28.36 12.15 5.32
C ILE A 198 28.15 13.66 5.11
N ASN A 199 28.24 14.46 6.17
CA ASN A 199 28.12 15.92 6.08
C ASN A 199 29.21 16.54 5.19
N TYR A 200 30.44 16.05 5.30
CA TYR A 200 31.53 16.44 4.41
C TYR A 200 31.25 16.07 2.95
N LEU A 201 30.69 14.88 2.69
CA LEU A 201 30.31 14.44 1.35
C LEU A 201 29.21 15.31 0.74
N ILE A 202 28.17 15.66 1.52
CA ILE A 202 27.09 16.54 1.06
C ILE A 202 27.65 17.91 0.63
N ASN A 203 28.63 18.44 1.37
CA ASN A 203 29.25 19.74 1.07
C ASN A 203 30.10 19.76 -0.21
N LYS A 204 30.47 18.60 -0.78
CA LYS A 204 31.25 18.53 -2.03
C LYS A 204 30.42 18.76 -3.29
N ASP A 205 29.09 18.92 -3.21
CA ASP A 205 28.17 19.25 -4.32
C ASP A 205 28.24 18.31 -5.55
N GLN A 206 28.56 17.03 -5.32
CA GLN A 206 28.66 16.00 -6.37
C GLN A 206 27.56 14.92 -6.29
N LEU A 207 26.58 15.08 -5.40
CA LEU A 207 25.57 14.07 -5.14
C LEU A 207 24.33 14.24 -6.02
N ASN A 208 23.75 13.11 -6.43
CA ASN A 208 22.47 13.07 -7.12
C ASN A 208 21.29 12.81 -6.16
N SER A 209 20.07 12.98 -6.65
CA SER A 209 18.82 12.77 -5.92
C SER A 209 18.72 11.38 -5.24
N SER A 210 19.16 10.32 -5.93
CA SER A 210 19.16 8.96 -5.36
C SER A 210 20.12 8.81 -4.19
N GLN A 211 21.28 9.47 -4.26
CA GLN A 211 22.28 9.47 -3.18
C GLN A 211 21.78 10.24 -1.97
N PHE A 212 21.11 11.39 -2.17
CA PHE A 212 20.47 12.11 -1.07
C PHE A 212 19.38 11.28 -0.39
N ALA A 213 18.57 10.55 -1.15
CA ALA A 213 17.59 9.63 -0.59
C ALA A 213 18.24 8.48 0.21
N GLN A 214 19.33 7.91 -0.28
CA GLN A 214 20.09 6.90 0.48
C GLN A 214 20.68 7.47 1.77
N ILE A 215 21.21 8.69 1.72
CA ILE A 215 21.74 9.37 2.90
C ILE A 215 20.63 9.61 3.92
N LEU A 216 19.46 10.11 3.49
CA LEU A 216 18.31 10.34 4.37
C LEU A 216 17.91 9.06 5.11
N GLU A 217 17.92 7.92 4.43
CA GLU A 217 17.68 6.61 5.02
C GLU A 217 18.75 6.24 6.06
N ILE A 218 20.03 6.37 5.70
CA ILE A 218 21.17 6.05 6.57
C ILE A 218 21.12 6.87 7.87
N ILE A 219 21.00 8.19 7.76
CA ILE A 219 21.03 9.07 8.94
C ILE A 219 19.81 8.83 9.84
N THR A 220 18.67 8.46 9.26
CA THR A 220 17.49 8.07 10.02
C THR A 220 17.77 6.81 10.82
N TYR A 221 18.31 5.75 10.20
CA TYR A 221 18.69 4.52 10.92
C TYR A 221 19.73 4.74 12.01
N ILE A 222 20.69 5.65 11.79
CA ILE A 222 21.65 6.05 12.82
C ILE A 222 20.92 6.65 14.03
N THR A 223 19.99 7.58 13.82
CA THR A 223 19.21 8.18 14.92
C THR A 223 18.38 7.14 15.66
N LEU A 224 17.76 6.19 14.94
CA LEU A 224 16.95 5.14 15.56
C LEU A 224 17.78 4.23 16.48
N GLN A 225 19.07 4.06 16.21
CA GLN A 225 20.00 3.34 17.08
C GLN A 225 20.60 4.21 18.19
N TYR A 226 20.80 5.52 17.92
CA TYR A 226 21.47 6.47 18.80
C TYR A 226 20.69 7.79 18.91
N ASN A 227 19.65 7.80 19.75
CA ASN A 227 18.77 8.97 19.92
C ASN A 227 19.52 10.28 20.28
N ASP A 228 20.66 10.20 20.97
CA ASP A 228 21.48 11.37 21.34
C ASP A 228 22.03 12.15 20.12
N LEU A 229 22.02 11.54 18.93
CA LEU A 229 22.47 12.15 17.68
C LEU A 229 21.36 12.85 16.88
N GLU A 230 20.11 12.84 17.38
CA GLU A 230 18.96 13.39 16.66
C GLU A 230 19.18 14.84 16.20
N SER A 231 19.73 15.70 17.08
CA SER A 231 20.05 17.09 16.74
C SER A 231 21.04 17.22 15.57
N HIS A 232 22.03 16.33 15.50
CA HIS A 232 23.00 16.32 14.41
C HIS A 232 22.36 15.84 13.11
N VAL A 233 21.47 14.85 13.19
CA VAL A 233 20.75 14.35 12.01
C VAL A 233 19.76 15.37 11.47
N ILE A 234 19.11 16.16 12.33
CA ILE A 234 18.28 17.29 11.88
C ILE A 234 19.15 18.33 11.15
N ASN A 235 20.31 18.68 11.67
CA ASN A 235 21.24 19.58 10.97
C ASN A 235 21.70 19.00 9.62
N THR A 236 21.93 17.68 9.54
CA THR A 236 22.23 17.00 8.27
C THR A 236 21.06 17.07 7.30
N ILE A 237 19.83 16.91 7.78
CA ILE A 237 18.60 17.05 6.99
C ILE A 237 18.47 18.46 6.40
N GLU A 238 18.70 19.50 7.21
CA GLU A 238 18.70 20.89 6.75
C GLU A 238 19.78 21.12 5.69
N LEU A 239 20.97 20.54 5.89
CA LEU A 239 22.05 20.59 4.91
C LEU A 239 21.63 19.91 3.60
N ILE A 240 20.99 18.73 3.64
CA ILE A 240 20.46 18.05 2.44
C ILE A 240 19.48 18.98 1.70
N LEU A 241 18.53 19.58 2.43
CA LEU A 241 17.53 20.48 1.85
C LEU A 241 18.13 21.76 1.24
N SER A 242 19.32 22.17 1.66
CA SER A 242 20.06 23.27 1.02
C SER A 242 20.71 22.89 -0.32
N LYS A 243 20.85 21.58 -0.60
CA LYS A 243 21.58 21.04 -1.76
C LYS A 243 20.69 20.32 -2.78
N THR A 244 19.50 19.86 -2.40
CA THR A 244 18.58 19.13 -3.27
C THR A 244 17.15 19.66 -3.18
N SER A 245 16.37 19.48 -4.24
CA SER A 245 14.94 19.78 -4.20
C SER A 245 14.22 18.84 -3.23
N PRO A 246 13.27 19.33 -2.39
CA PRO A 246 12.44 18.47 -1.56
C PRO A 246 11.67 17.41 -2.37
N THR A 247 11.33 17.70 -3.63
CA THR A 247 10.64 16.74 -4.53
C THR A 247 11.44 15.46 -4.74
N ASP A 248 12.76 15.56 -4.80
CA ASP A 248 13.64 14.43 -5.10
C ASP A 248 13.77 13.43 -3.94
N ILE A 249 13.45 13.87 -2.73
CA ILE A 249 13.63 13.10 -1.50
C ILE A 249 12.33 12.83 -0.74
N SER A 250 11.22 13.47 -1.13
CA SER A 250 9.91 13.36 -0.47
C SER A 250 9.39 11.92 -0.44
N GLU A 251 9.61 11.15 -1.51
CA GLU A 251 9.23 9.73 -1.57
C GLU A 251 9.99 8.91 -0.52
N LYS A 252 11.27 9.19 -0.30
CA LYS A 252 12.03 8.51 0.75
C LYS A 252 11.54 8.93 2.15
N ALA A 253 11.28 10.20 2.38
CA ALA A 253 10.71 10.67 3.64
C ALA A 253 9.37 9.99 3.96
N ALA A 254 8.47 9.89 2.97
CA ALA A 254 7.19 9.19 3.12
C ALA A 254 7.37 7.69 3.38
N ASN A 255 8.32 7.04 2.70
CA ASN A 255 8.66 5.64 2.96
C ASN A 255 9.16 5.43 4.41
N LEU A 256 10.04 6.30 4.91
CA LEU A 256 10.58 6.19 6.28
C LEU A 256 9.48 6.38 7.33
N LEU A 257 8.58 7.34 7.14
CA LEU A 257 7.40 7.52 7.99
C LEU A 257 6.53 6.25 8.04
N PHE A 258 6.34 5.59 6.90
CA PHE A 258 5.53 4.38 6.81
C PHE A 258 6.20 3.13 7.38
N PHE A 259 7.50 2.91 7.15
CA PHE A 259 8.19 1.69 7.58
C PHE A 259 8.67 1.75 9.03
N GLU A 260 9.17 2.90 9.49
CA GLU A 260 9.79 3.04 10.82
C GLU A 260 8.80 3.56 11.89
N ARG A 261 7.57 3.92 11.50
CA ARG A 261 6.33 4.07 12.31
C ARG A 261 6.48 4.62 13.74
N ALA A 262 6.83 3.74 14.69
CA ALA A 262 6.81 3.95 16.13
C ALA A 262 8.18 4.38 16.70
N THR A 263 9.25 4.26 15.92
CA THR A 263 10.62 4.52 16.38
C THR A 263 11.09 5.94 16.06
N ILE A 264 10.46 6.61 15.09
CA ILE A 264 10.77 8.00 14.72
C ILE A 264 10.21 8.96 15.77
N SER A 265 11.08 9.86 16.27
CA SER A 265 10.72 10.93 17.20
C SER A 265 9.75 11.95 16.58
N LYS A 266 9.01 12.71 17.42
CA LYS A 266 8.10 13.77 16.95
C LYS A 266 8.82 14.83 16.12
N SER A 267 10.03 15.22 16.51
CA SER A 267 10.79 16.26 15.80
C SER A 267 11.23 15.81 14.41
N LEU A 268 11.65 14.54 14.27
CA LEU A 268 12.06 13.99 12.99
C LEU A 268 10.87 13.76 12.05
N LYS A 269 9.71 13.33 12.59
CA LYS A 269 8.45 13.29 11.83
C LYS A 269 8.09 14.65 11.25
N GLN A 270 8.18 15.71 12.06
CA GLN A 270 7.88 17.07 11.60
C GLN A 270 8.79 17.53 10.46
N ASN A 271 10.09 17.20 10.52
CA ASN A 271 11.01 17.47 9.43
C ASN A 271 10.60 16.73 8.15
N PHE A 272 10.26 15.45 8.23
CA PHE A 272 9.79 14.68 7.06
C PHE A 272 8.48 15.22 6.49
N TYR A 273 7.53 15.63 7.34
CA TYR A 273 6.31 16.30 6.88
C TYR A 273 6.61 17.60 6.15
N GLN A 274 7.52 18.44 6.66
CA GLN A 274 7.93 19.67 5.99
C GLN A 274 8.62 19.40 4.65
N MET A 275 9.46 18.37 4.55
CA MET A 275 10.04 17.95 3.25
C MET A 275 8.95 17.63 2.23
N ILE A 276 7.94 16.88 2.64
CA ILE A 276 6.85 16.46 1.77
C ILE A 276 5.97 17.66 1.38
N ILE A 277 5.59 18.51 2.33
CA ILE A 277 4.80 19.73 2.06
C ILE A 277 5.54 20.65 1.08
N ASN A 278 6.86 20.78 1.21
CA ASN A 278 7.66 21.69 0.39
C ASN A 278 7.98 21.16 -1.00
N ALA A 279 7.69 19.90 -1.30
CA ALA A 279 7.86 19.35 -2.64
C ALA A 279 6.96 20.07 -3.66
N GLU A 280 7.49 20.34 -4.86
CA GLU A 280 6.75 20.93 -5.98
C GLU A 280 5.83 19.91 -6.66
N ASN A 281 6.29 18.65 -6.74
CA ASN A 281 5.52 17.53 -7.26
C ASN A 281 5.44 16.40 -6.22
N ILE A 282 4.26 15.78 -6.15
CA ILE A 282 3.96 14.64 -5.28
C ILE A 282 3.64 13.42 -6.14
N SER A 283 4.35 12.31 -5.89
CA SER A 283 4.10 11.04 -6.57
C SER A 283 2.95 10.27 -5.90
N HIS A 284 2.32 9.36 -6.66
CA HIS A 284 1.34 8.43 -6.10
C HIS A 284 1.92 7.62 -4.92
N GLN A 285 3.21 7.28 -4.96
CA GLN A 285 3.87 6.54 -3.90
C GLN A 285 3.91 7.33 -2.59
N VAL A 286 4.16 8.64 -2.64
CA VAL A 286 4.09 9.52 -1.46
C VAL A 286 2.69 9.50 -0.86
N CYS A 287 1.64 9.70 -1.67
CA CYS A 287 0.25 9.66 -1.21
C CYS A 287 -0.10 8.30 -0.58
N ASN A 288 0.25 7.21 -1.25
CA ASN A 288 -0.03 5.86 -0.77
C ASN A 288 0.66 5.58 0.59
N ASN A 289 1.94 5.93 0.72
CA ASN A 289 2.70 5.75 1.96
C ASN A 289 2.15 6.60 3.11
N LEU A 290 1.75 7.85 2.86
CA LEU A 290 1.10 8.69 3.87
C LEU A 290 -0.23 8.10 4.32
N GLY A 291 -1.07 7.61 3.40
CA GLY A 291 -2.32 6.94 3.74
C GLY A 291 -2.09 5.69 4.60
N LEU A 292 -1.09 4.87 4.25
CA LEU A 292 -0.70 3.70 5.03
C LEU A 292 -0.09 4.06 6.41
N THR A 293 0.38 5.28 6.58
CA THR A 293 0.95 5.77 7.85
C THR A 293 -0.15 6.09 8.88
N ILE A 294 -1.41 6.29 8.45
CA ILE A 294 -2.55 6.62 9.33
C ILE A 294 -2.82 5.51 10.34
N GLU A 295 -2.81 4.24 9.90
CA GLU A 295 -3.05 3.08 10.78
C GLU A 295 -2.05 3.00 11.96
N ASN A 296 -0.88 3.64 11.81
CA ASN A 296 0.23 3.52 12.75
C ASN A 296 0.32 4.66 13.76
N GLN A 297 -0.59 5.64 13.72
CA GLN A 297 -0.57 6.73 14.68
C GLN A 297 -1.22 6.29 16.00
N SER A 298 -0.50 6.54 17.09
CA SER A 298 -0.88 6.07 18.43
C SER A 298 -1.86 6.99 19.14
N THR A 299 -1.91 8.27 18.76
CA THR A 299 -2.69 9.30 19.45
C THR A 299 -3.58 10.07 18.48
N ASP A 300 -4.66 10.65 19.00
CA ASP A 300 -5.57 11.50 18.21
C ASP A 300 -4.89 12.78 17.72
N GLU A 301 -3.87 13.28 18.44
CA GLU A 301 -3.07 14.44 18.03
C GLU A 301 -2.19 14.10 16.82
N ASP A 302 -1.50 12.96 16.84
CA ASP A 302 -0.64 12.52 15.73
C ASP A 302 -1.48 12.21 14.48
N LEU A 303 -2.65 11.58 14.65
CA LEU A 303 -3.61 11.36 13.56
C LEU A 303 -4.05 12.69 12.94
N ARG A 304 -4.42 13.66 13.79
CA ARG A 304 -4.84 14.97 13.32
C ARG A 304 -3.73 15.70 12.58
N GLU A 305 -2.50 15.69 13.11
CA GLU A 305 -1.34 16.29 12.44
C GLU A 305 -1.15 15.68 11.04
N LEU A 306 -1.14 14.35 10.92
CA LEU A 306 -1.01 13.67 9.64
C LEU A 306 -2.13 14.01 8.65
N ILE A 307 -3.39 14.07 9.12
CA ILE A 307 -4.52 14.49 8.28
C ILE A 307 -4.35 15.95 7.83
N GLU A 308 -3.86 16.84 8.69
CA GLU A 308 -3.54 18.22 8.32
C GLU A 308 -2.44 18.32 7.26
N ILE A 309 -1.47 17.39 7.24
CA ILE A 309 -0.51 17.27 6.14
C ILE A 309 -1.20 16.86 4.84
N ILE A 310 -2.06 15.83 4.89
CA ILE A 310 -2.82 15.38 3.71
C ILE A 310 -3.72 16.50 3.17
N GLU A 311 -4.39 17.24 4.05
CA GLU A 311 -5.18 18.44 3.71
C GLU A 311 -4.34 19.46 2.94
N GLN A 312 -3.14 19.80 3.44
CA GLN A 312 -2.24 20.74 2.76
C GLN A 312 -1.83 20.26 1.37
N LEU A 313 -1.53 18.97 1.22
CA LEU A 313 -1.16 18.41 -0.08
C LEU A 313 -2.33 18.50 -1.07
N LEU A 314 -3.54 18.10 -0.67
CA LEU A 314 -4.76 18.17 -1.51
C LEU A 314 -5.12 19.60 -1.93
N LEU A 315 -4.76 20.59 -1.11
CA LEU A 315 -4.97 22.00 -1.41
C LEU A 315 -3.88 22.59 -2.31
N LYS A 316 -2.63 22.13 -2.17
CA LYS A 316 -1.49 22.66 -2.92
C LYS A 316 -1.38 22.09 -4.33
N HIS A 317 -1.76 20.82 -4.51
CA HIS A 317 -1.52 20.07 -5.75
C HIS A 317 -2.83 19.69 -6.42
N GLU A 318 -3.10 20.23 -7.61
CA GLU A 318 -4.30 19.92 -8.39
C GLU A 318 -4.28 18.52 -9.02
N ASN A 319 -3.10 17.92 -9.17
CA ASN A 319 -2.91 16.63 -9.82
C ASN A 319 -3.11 15.42 -8.87
N ILE A 320 -3.39 15.66 -7.59
CA ILE A 320 -3.64 14.61 -6.61
C ILE A 320 -5.06 14.73 -6.06
N SER A 321 -5.62 13.59 -5.73
CA SER A 321 -6.93 13.45 -5.10
C SER A 321 -6.84 12.50 -3.92
N ILE A 322 -7.86 12.48 -3.06
CA ILE A 322 -7.89 11.56 -1.93
C ILE A 322 -7.84 10.08 -2.36
N LYS A 323 -8.26 9.78 -3.60
CA LYS A 323 -8.19 8.43 -4.20
C LYS A 323 -6.76 7.94 -4.43
N ASN A 324 -5.78 8.84 -4.43
CA ASN A 324 -4.36 8.48 -4.51
C ASN A 324 -3.77 8.05 -3.16
N PHE A 325 -4.49 8.28 -2.06
CA PHE A 325 -4.09 7.87 -0.72
C PHE A 325 -4.72 6.53 -0.36
N HIS A 326 -4.06 5.76 0.49
CA HIS A 326 -4.65 4.55 1.05
C HIS A 326 -5.68 4.91 2.14
N THR A 327 -6.97 4.84 1.80
CA THR A 327 -8.07 5.30 2.69
C THR A 327 -8.76 4.19 3.49
N TYR A 328 -8.33 2.93 3.36
CA TYR A 328 -9.01 1.79 3.99
C TYR A 328 -9.20 1.96 5.50
N TYR A 329 -8.13 2.34 6.21
CA TYR A 329 -8.19 2.54 7.66
C TYR A 329 -9.13 3.68 8.08
N ILE A 330 -9.18 4.77 7.29
CA ILE A 330 -10.15 5.87 7.51
C ILE A 330 -11.57 5.33 7.43
N CYS A 331 -11.86 4.47 6.43
CA CYS A 331 -13.21 3.96 6.18
C CYS A 331 -13.67 2.94 7.22
N GLU A 332 -12.75 2.09 7.71
CA GLU A 332 -13.05 1.09 8.75
C GLU A 332 -13.19 1.72 10.14
N ASN A 333 -12.49 2.83 10.41
CA ASN A 333 -12.59 3.57 11.67
C ASN A 333 -13.65 4.67 11.59
N SER A 334 -14.90 4.32 11.93
CA SER A 334 -16.03 5.25 11.87
C SER A 334 -15.82 6.55 12.67
N GLY A 335 -15.14 6.49 13.81
CA GLY A 335 -14.79 7.68 14.60
C GLY A 335 -13.87 8.62 13.82
N LEU A 336 -12.81 8.09 13.23
CA LEU A 336 -11.88 8.87 12.40
C LEU A 336 -12.57 9.43 11.15
N LEU A 337 -13.36 8.62 10.45
CA LEU A 337 -14.15 9.05 9.29
C LEU A 337 -15.04 10.24 9.62
N ASN A 338 -15.81 10.15 10.71
CA ASN A 338 -16.74 11.19 11.13
C ASN A 338 -16.02 12.51 11.44
N LYS A 339 -14.87 12.46 12.11
CA LYS A 339 -14.02 13.64 12.38
C LYS A 339 -13.53 14.30 11.10
N ILE A 340 -12.98 13.51 10.17
CA ILE A 340 -12.45 13.99 8.90
C ILE A 340 -13.55 14.61 8.06
N VAL A 341 -14.66 13.90 7.83
CA VAL A 341 -15.77 14.36 7.00
C VAL A 341 -16.39 15.65 7.56
N THR A 342 -16.65 15.71 8.87
CA THR A 342 -17.21 16.90 9.52
C THR A 342 -16.29 18.10 9.35
N ARG A 343 -14.99 17.92 9.61
CA ARG A 343 -13.97 18.96 9.44
C ARG A 343 -13.86 19.43 7.98
N TRP A 344 -13.80 18.49 7.03
CA TRP A 344 -13.64 18.81 5.61
C TRP A 344 -14.84 19.52 5.04
N PHE A 345 -16.08 19.11 5.36
CA PHE A 345 -17.28 19.85 4.96
C PHE A 345 -17.32 21.27 5.52
N LEU A 346 -16.82 21.49 6.75
CA LEU A 346 -16.74 22.82 7.35
C LEU A 346 -15.54 23.67 6.88
N SER A 347 -14.58 23.09 6.16
CA SER A 347 -13.30 23.73 5.81
C SER A 347 -13.41 24.97 4.89
N LYS A 348 -14.53 25.11 4.18
CA LYS A 348 -14.71 26.09 3.11
C LYS A 348 -13.74 25.95 1.93
N LYS A 349 -13.21 24.75 1.70
CA LYS A 349 -12.32 24.43 0.58
C LYS A 349 -12.93 23.34 -0.30
N GLN A 350 -13.11 23.64 -1.59
CA GLN A 350 -13.77 22.75 -2.54
C GLN A 350 -13.09 21.38 -2.64
N ASN A 351 -11.76 21.34 -2.76
CA ASN A 351 -11.01 20.08 -2.88
C ASN A 351 -11.24 19.16 -1.66
N LEU A 352 -11.42 19.72 -0.46
CA LEU A 352 -11.68 18.92 0.74
C LEU A 352 -13.12 18.42 0.80
N TRP A 353 -14.10 19.21 0.30
CA TRP A 353 -15.47 18.72 0.16
C TRP A 353 -15.58 17.56 -0.82
N GLU A 354 -14.93 17.70 -1.97
CA GLU A 354 -14.84 16.65 -2.98
C GLU A 354 -14.15 15.41 -2.40
N SER A 355 -13.05 15.60 -1.68
CA SER A 355 -12.34 14.50 -1.02
C SER A 355 -13.21 13.79 0.03
N ALA A 356 -14.02 14.51 0.80
CA ALA A 356 -14.94 13.90 1.77
C ALA A 356 -16.01 13.05 1.06
N SER A 357 -16.58 13.58 -0.02
CA SER A 357 -17.52 12.86 -0.87
C SER A 357 -16.89 11.62 -1.50
N ASP A 358 -15.66 11.73 -2.00
CA ASP A 358 -14.92 10.64 -2.64
C ASP A 358 -14.63 9.50 -1.64
N ILE A 359 -14.24 9.81 -0.40
CA ILE A 359 -14.06 8.79 0.65
C ILE A 359 -15.37 8.04 0.87
N ILE A 360 -16.50 8.76 0.95
CA ILE A 360 -17.79 8.14 1.27
C ILE A 360 -18.33 7.33 0.09
N THR A 361 -18.29 7.88 -1.12
CA THR A 361 -18.91 7.29 -2.31
C THR A 361 -18.08 6.15 -2.92
N SER A 362 -16.75 6.20 -2.76
CA SER A 362 -15.86 5.14 -3.27
C SER A 362 -15.79 3.93 -2.36
N ASN A 363 -16.40 3.99 -1.17
CA ASN A 363 -16.36 2.93 -0.16
C ASN A 363 -17.78 2.58 0.30
N HIS A 364 -18.02 1.34 0.72
CA HIS A 364 -19.33 0.92 1.20
C HIS A 364 -19.57 1.37 2.65
N ILE A 365 -19.57 2.68 2.89
CA ILE A 365 -19.81 3.28 4.21
C ILE A 365 -21.24 3.00 4.65
N LYS A 366 -21.38 2.42 5.85
CA LYS A 366 -22.69 2.01 6.40
C LYS A 366 -23.37 3.08 7.25
N SER A 367 -22.59 3.91 7.93
CA SER A 367 -23.10 4.97 8.79
C SER A 367 -22.16 6.16 8.81
N LEU A 368 -22.72 7.34 9.01
CA LEU A 368 -22.01 8.61 9.08
C LEU A 368 -22.65 9.47 10.17
N HIS A 369 -21.84 10.01 11.08
CA HIS A 369 -22.26 10.89 12.15
C HIS A 369 -21.39 12.14 12.19
N VAL A 370 -21.89 13.21 12.79
CA VAL A 370 -21.06 14.40 13.04
C VAL A 370 -20.10 14.15 14.18
N ASP A 371 -18.88 14.68 14.04
CA ASP A 371 -17.92 14.77 15.13
C ASP A 371 -17.17 16.10 15.03
N PHE A 372 -17.41 16.98 16.00
CA PHE A 372 -16.83 18.32 16.05
C PHE A 372 -15.47 18.37 16.78
N SER A 373 -14.93 17.26 17.27
CA SER A 373 -13.70 17.24 18.07
C SER A 373 -12.47 17.80 17.34
N TRP A 374 -12.44 17.75 16.01
CA TRP A 374 -11.38 18.32 15.18
C TRP A 374 -11.73 19.69 14.57
N VAL A 375 -12.85 20.28 14.99
CA VAL A 375 -13.34 21.58 14.51
C VAL A 375 -13.11 22.62 15.61
N GLY A 376 -12.11 23.49 15.41
CA GLY A 376 -11.66 24.41 16.47
C GLY A 376 -12.63 25.54 16.83
N ASN A 377 -13.44 26.02 15.87
CA ASN A 377 -14.29 27.21 16.04
C ASN A 377 -15.72 26.97 15.51
N PHE A 378 -16.32 25.83 15.84
CA PHE A 378 -17.69 25.55 15.41
C PHE A 378 -18.68 26.52 16.06
N LYS A 379 -19.56 27.12 15.26
CA LYS A 379 -20.74 27.84 15.74
C LYS A 379 -22.00 27.08 15.34
N GLU A 380 -23.06 27.16 16.14
CA GLU A 380 -24.30 26.44 15.82
C GLU A 380 -24.89 26.86 14.47
N GLU A 381 -24.66 28.10 14.01
CA GLU A 381 -25.08 28.56 12.68
C GLU A 381 -24.38 27.82 11.53
N ASP A 382 -23.17 27.29 11.76
CA ASP A 382 -22.45 26.47 10.78
C ASP A 382 -23.15 25.13 10.52
N SER A 383 -24.08 24.71 11.40
CA SER A 383 -24.92 23.52 11.20
C SER A 383 -25.71 23.59 9.90
N ILE A 384 -26.25 24.76 9.57
CA ILE A 384 -27.03 24.97 8.33
C ILE A 384 -26.13 24.72 7.12
N PHE A 385 -24.93 25.27 7.14
CA PHE A 385 -23.95 25.09 6.08
C PHE A 385 -23.52 23.62 5.95
N LEU A 386 -23.26 22.96 7.07
CA LEU A 386 -22.90 21.55 7.12
C LEU A 386 -24.00 20.64 6.57
N THR A 387 -25.27 20.89 6.93
CA THR A 387 -26.44 20.18 6.37
C THR A 387 -26.50 20.31 4.86
N LYS A 388 -26.34 21.52 4.32
CA LYS A 388 -26.31 21.73 2.87
C LYS A 388 -25.18 20.97 2.19
N LYS A 389 -23.98 20.94 2.78
CA LYS A 389 -22.85 20.17 2.23
C LYS A 389 -23.12 18.68 2.19
N ALA A 390 -23.68 18.12 3.26
CA ALA A 390 -24.09 16.72 3.26
C ALA A 390 -25.10 16.42 2.14
N ILE A 391 -26.15 17.25 1.99
CA ILE A 391 -27.17 17.07 0.95
C ILE A 391 -26.58 17.19 -0.46
N GLY A 392 -25.73 18.20 -0.72
CA GLY A 392 -25.17 18.43 -2.05
C GLY A 392 -24.19 17.35 -2.50
N TRP A 393 -23.30 16.91 -1.59
CA TRP A 393 -22.22 15.99 -1.90
C TRP A 393 -22.58 14.50 -1.74
N LEU A 394 -23.59 14.17 -0.93
CA LEU A 394 -24.02 12.79 -0.65
C LEU A 394 -25.40 12.47 -1.20
N TYR A 395 -25.89 13.23 -2.19
CA TYR A 395 -27.28 13.25 -2.69
C TYR A 395 -27.97 11.89 -2.89
N ILE A 396 -27.23 10.84 -3.25
CA ILE A 396 -27.76 9.49 -3.55
C ILE A 396 -27.77 8.59 -2.30
N HIS A 397 -27.23 9.05 -1.18
CA HIS A 397 -27.08 8.28 0.07
C HIS A 397 -27.97 8.86 1.17
N GLU A 398 -29.29 8.71 1.03
CA GLU A 398 -30.29 9.26 1.96
C GLU A 398 -30.02 8.87 3.42
N ASP A 399 -29.69 7.60 3.64
CA ASP A 399 -29.47 7.07 4.99
C ASP A 399 -28.28 7.76 5.66
N LEU A 400 -27.21 8.00 4.90
CA LEU A 400 -26.01 8.68 5.41
C LEU A 400 -26.31 10.15 5.71
N ILE A 401 -27.04 10.84 4.81
CA ILE A 401 -27.42 12.24 5.00
C ILE A 401 -28.28 12.39 6.27
N LEU A 402 -29.32 11.57 6.40
CA LEU A 402 -30.26 11.68 7.52
C LEU A 402 -29.61 11.30 8.85
N ASN A 403 -28.77 10.26 8.90
CA ASN A 403 -27.98 9.94 10.11
C ASN A 403 -27.04 11.09 10.52
N PHE A 404 -26.43 11.75 9.54
CA PHE A 404 -25.58 12.91 9.78
C PHE A 404 -26.40 14.09 10.31
N ILE A 405 -27.57 14.37 9.73
CA ILE A 405 -28.49 15.44 10.17
C ILE A 405 -29.04 15.18 11.58
N ILE A 406 -29.39 13.94 11.94
CA ILE A 406 -29.78 13.59 13.31
C ILE A 406 -28.67 13.98 14.29
N GLY A 407 -27.42 13.66 13.97
CA GLY A 407 -26.28 14.06 14.77
C GLY A 407 -26.14 15.59 14.92
N ILE A 408 -26.37 16.36 13.85
CA ILE A 408 -26.42 17.82 13.88
C ILE A 408 -27.52 18.31 14.83
N LEU A 409 -28.74 17.77 14.71
CA LEU A 409 -29.90 18.18 15.51
C LEU A 409 -29.70 17.93 17.00
N ASN A 410 -29.01 16.85 17.37
CA ASN A 410 -28.68 16.56 18.78
C ASN A 410 -27.59 17.48 19.35
N TYR A 411 -26.88 18.22 18.51
CA TYR A 411 -25.85 19.18 18.94
C TYR A 411 -26.41 20.59 19.14
N ILE A 412 -27.36 21.01 18.29
CA ILE A 412 -27.93 22.37 18.30
C ILE A 412 -28.74 22.59 19.58
N LYS A 413 -28.50 23.72 20.25
CA LYS A 413 -29.30 24.18 21.40
C LYS A 413 -30.16 25.39 21.06
N ASN A 414 -29.79 26.15 20.03
CA ASN A 414 -30.54 27.30 19.59
C ASN A 414 -31.85 26.89 18.88
N PRO A 415 -33.02 27.22 19.45
CA PRO A 415 -34.32 26.82 18.89
C PRO A 415 -34.63 27.47 17.53
N GLU A 416 -33.93 28.55 17.14
CA GLU A 416 -34.11 29.21 15.83
C GLU A 416 -33.41 28.47 14.68
N ILE A 417 -32.41 27.65 14.97
CA ILE A 417 -31.61 26.94 13.96
C ILE A 417 -32.24 25.58 13.64
N VAL A 418 -32.83 24.91 14.63
CA VAL A 418 -33.48 23.61 14.46
C VAL A 418 -34.50 23.58 13.31
N PRO A 419 -35.45 24.54 13.20
CA PRO A 419 -36.40 24.58 12.08
C PRO A 419 -35.71 24.68 10.72
N GLN A 420 -34.64 25.47 10.61
CA GLN A 420 -33.93 25.66 9.34
C GLN A 420 -33.26 24.38 8.86
N VAL A 421 -32.64 23.62 9.77
CA VAL A 421 -32.04 22.32 9.46
C VAL A 421 -33.11 21.29 9.09
N LEU A 422 -34.22 21.27 9.84
CA LEU A 422 -35.35 20.38 9.55
C LEU A 422 -36.02 20.68 8.21
N ASP A 423 -36.20 21.96 7.87
CA ASP A 423 -36.76 22.39 6.59
C ASP A 423 -35.87 21.94 5.42
N LEU A 424 -34.55 22.06 5.55
CA LEU A 424 -33.60 21.57 4.55
C LEU A 424 -33.69 20.05 4.38
N ALA A 425 -33.71 19.30 5.49
CA ALA A 425 -33.85 17.85 5.46
C ALA A 425 -35.17 17.44 4.79
N PHE A 426 -36.28 18.10 5.14
CA PHE A 426 -37.60 17.78 4.63
C PHE A 426 -37.73 18.07 3.13
N GLN A 427 -37.35 19.27 2.71
CA GLN A 427 -37.54 19.74 1.33
C GLN A 427 -36.61 19.05 0.33
N HIS A 428 -35.39 18.69 0.73
CA HIS A 428 -34.38 18.19 -0.20
C HIS A 428 -34.11 16.70 -0.10
N VAL A 429 -34.40 16.07 1.05
CA VAL A 429 -34.15 14.64 1.27
C VAL A 429 -35.47 13.91 1.51
N ILE A 430 -36.11 14.13 2.66
CA ILE A 430 -37.20 13.27 3.16
C ILE A 430 -38.39 13.18 2.17
N ILE A 431 -38.80 14.30 1.57
CA ILE A 431 -39.92 14.29 0.61
C ILE A 431 -39.65 13.40 -0.62
N ASN A 432 -38.38 13.19 -0.96
CA ASN A 432 -37.96 12.43 -2.12
C ASN A 432 -37.98 10.91 -1.94
N TYR A 433 -38.27 10.43 -0.73
CA TYR A 433 -38.22 9.00 -0.41
C TYR A 433 -39.51 8.55 0.28
N GLU A 434 -39.94 7.32 -0.01
CA GLU A 434 -41.15 6.73 0.59
C GLU A 434 -41.01 6.56 2.11
N PRO A 435 -42.12 6.52 2.87
CA PRO A 435 -42.09 6.43 4.34
C PRO A 435 -41.23 5.30 4.91
N GLU A 436 -41.13 4.18 4.20
CA GLU A 436 -40.35 3.02 4.62
C GLU A 436 -38.84 3.29 4.62
N HIS A 437 -38.34 4.13 3.70
CA HIS A 437 -36.92 4.46 3.57
C HIS A 437 -36.45 5.48 4.61
N VAL A 438 -37.34 6.35 5.09
CA VAL A 438 -37.00 7.44 6.03
C VAL A 438 -37.52 7.21 7.44
N VAL A 439 -38.06 6.02 7.73
CA VAL A 439 -38.74 5.71 9.00
C VAL A 439 -37.84 5.94 10.22
N PHE A 440 -36.54 5.64 10.10
CA PHE A 440 -35.58 5.79 11.19
C PHE A 440 -35.38 7.28 11.57
N PHE A 441 -35.47 8.19 10.61
CA PHE A 441 -35.38 9.62 10.88
C PHE A 441 -36.54 10.09 11.76
N PHE A 442 -37.69 9.42 11.71
CA PHE A 442 -38.85 9.75 12.53
C PHE A 442 -38.89 9.00 13.88
N ASP A 443 -37.89 8.18 14.21
CA ASP A 443 -37.80 7.56 15.53
C ASP A 443 -37.40 8.61 16.59
N LEU A 444 -38.26 8.79 17.58
CA LEU A 444 -38.07 9.79 18.64
C LEU A 444 -36.89 9.47 19.56
N GLN A 445 -36.46 8.20 19.63
CA GLN A 445 -35.29 7.79 20.42
C GLN A 445 -33.98 8.40 19.89
N ASN A 446 -33.98 8.85 18.63
CA ASN A 446 -32.82 9.47 18.00
C ASN A 446 -32.61 10.93 18.41
N TYR A 447 -33.54 11.54 19.16
CA TYR A 447 -33.50 12.96 19.51
C TYR A 447 -33.47 13.18 21.02
N THR A 448 -32.57 14.05 21.47
CA THR A 448 -32.40 14.37 22.89
C THR A 448 -33.42 15.39 23.42
N GLU A 449 -33.72 16.42 22.62
CA GLU A 449 -34.57 17.54 23.03
C GLU A 449 -36.06 17.31 22.72
N GLU A 450 -36.93 17.54 23.71
CA GLU A 450 -38.39 17.32 23.57
C GLU A 450 -39.03 18.23 22.49
N GLU A 451 -38.55 19.47 22.36
CA GLU A 451 -39.04 20.39 21.34
C GLU A 451 -38.75 19.85 19.93
N THR A 452 -37.56 19.31 19.71
CA THR A 452 -37.17 18.67 18.44
C THR A 452 -38.03 17.44 18.18
N GLN A 453 -38.24 16.58 19.18
CA GLN A 453 -39.12 15.42 19.06
C GLN A 453 -40.55 15.80 18.63
N ASN A 454 -41.09 16.90 19.15
CA ASN A 454 -42.43 17.38 18.77
C ASN A 454 -42.47 17.88 17.32
N LYS A 455 -41.43 18.58 16.84
CA LYS A 455 -41.30 18.98 15.43
C LYS A 455 -41.21 17.76 14.51
N ILE A 456 -40.45 16.73 14.89
CA ILE A 456 -40.31 15.46 14.15
C ILE A 456 -41.66 14.74 13.99
N LYS A 457 -42.51 14.69 15.03
CA LYS A 457 -43.87 14.14 14.92
C LYS A 457 -44.72 14.88 13.87
N GLY A 458 -44.61 16.22 13.85
CA GLY A 458 -45.28 17.06 12.86
C GLY A 458 -44.85 16.73 11.43
N LEU A 459 -43.53 16.66 11.21
CA LEU A 459 -42.96 16.31 9.90
C LEU A 459 -43.34 14.90 9.44
N LYS A 460 -43.42 13.93 10.35
CA LYS A 460 -43.88 12.57 10.04
C LYS A 460 -45.31 12.58 9.50
N SER A 461 -46.22 13.25 10.22
CA SER A 461 -47.63 13.38 9.79
C SER A 461 -47.75 14.06 8.42
N GLN A 462 -46.94 15.11 8.19
CA GLN A 462 -46.89 15.81 6.90
C GLN A 462 -46.37 14.90 5.79
N HIS A 463 -45.30 14.14 6.03
CA HIS A 463 -44.72 13.20 5.06
C HIS A 463 -45.70 12.09 4.67
N GLU A 464 -46.33 11.46 5.66
CA GLU A 464 -47.33 10.41 5.46
C GLU A 464 -48.54 10.93 4.66
N THR A 465 -48.97 12.17 4.93
CA THR A 465 -50.04 12.83 4.18
C THR A 465 -49.66 13.02 2.71
N ILE A 466 -48.45 13.53 2.43
CA ILE A 466 -47.96 13.72 1.05
C ILE A 466 -47.95 12.38 0.29
N TYR A 467 -47.40 11.31 0.88
CA TYR A 467 -47.34 10.01 0.20
C TYR A 467 -48.70 9.34 0.06
N LYS A 468 -49.64 9.60 0.96
CA LYS A 468 -51.04 9.21 0.79
C LYS A 468 -51.66 9.92 -0.42
N ASP A 469 -51.43 11.22 -0.56
CA ASP A 469 -51.95 12.01 -1.67
C ASP A 469 -51.32 11.58 -3.01
N ILE A 470 -50.01 11.27 -3.04
CA ILE A 470 -49.33 10.70 -4.22
C ILE A 470 -49.96 9.36 -4.61
N LYS A 471 -50.21 8.47 -3.66
CA LYS A 471 -50.86 7.17 -3.92
C LYS A 471 -52.27 7.36 -4.49
N GLN A 472 -53.07 8.26 -3.89
CA GLN A 472 -54.40 8.59 -4.38
C GLN A 472 -54.38 9.19 -5.79
N ALA A 473 -53.38 10.03 -6.11
CA ALA A 473 -53.22 10.60 -7.44
C ALA A 473 -52.89 9.53 -8.50
N ASN A 474 -52.10 8.51 -8.14
CA ASN A 474 -51.80 7.38 -9.04
C ASN A 474 -53.03 6.50 -9.35
N ASP A 475 -54.01 6.46 -8.45
CA ASP A 475 -55.28 5.74 -8.67
C ASP A 475 -56.24 6.48 -9.62
N LEU A 476 -56.00 7.76 -9.89
CA LEU A 476 -56.77 8.55 -10.85
C LEU A 476 -56.37 8.17 -12.27
N LYS A 477 -57.31 7.56 -13.01
CA LYS A 477 -57.07 7.10 -14.39
C LYS A 477 -56.70 8.24 -15.33
N GLU A 478 -57.14 9.45 -15.04
CA GLU A 478 -56.87 10.67 -15.80
C GLU A 478 -55.40 11.12 -15.68
N LEU A 479 -54.72 10.77 -14.58
CA LEU A 479 -53.31 11.09 -14.33
C LEU A 479 -52.38 9.90 -14.62
N ALA A 480 -52.95 8.71 -14.85
CA ALA A 480 -52.18 7.51 -15.17
C ALA A 480 -51.42 7.69 -16.50
N CYS A 481 -50.13 7.36 -16.49
CA CYS A 481 -49.30 7.36 -17.69
C CYS A 481 -49.89 6.39 -18.73
N PRO A 482 -50.12 6.82 -19.99
CA PRO A 482 -50.59 5.93 -21.05
C PRO A 482 -49.70 4.69 -21.19
N LEU A 483 -50.31 3.52 -21.43
CA LEU A 483 -49.59 2.25 -21.50
C LEU A 483 -48.40 2.27 -22.47
N GLU A 484 -48.54 2.96 -23.60
CA GLU A 484 -47.47 3.12 -24.60
C GLU A 484 -46.27 3.88 -24.03
N HIS A 485 -46.51 4.97 -23.29
CA HIS A 485 -45.46 5.73 -22.63
C HIS A 485 -44.80 4.92 -21.50
N SER A 486 -45.59 4.16 -20.73
CA SER A 486 -45.05 3.25 -19.71
C SER A 486 -44.10 2.21 -20.31
N LYS A 487 -44.49 1.58 -21.44
CA LYS A 487 -43.63 0.65 -22.19
C LYS A 487 -42.36 1.34 -22.69
N LEU A 488 -42.47 2.55 -23.26
CA LEU A 488 -41.31 3.32 -23.72
C LEU A 488 -40.32 3.62 -22.58
N ILE A 489 -40.82 3.98 -21.39
CA ILE A 489 -39.99 4.21 -20.20
C ILE A 489 -39.29 2.92 -19.77
N GLN A 490 -39.99 1.77 -19.76
CA GLN A 490 -39.38 0.48 -19.44
C GLN A 490 -38.28 0.10 -20.45
N TYR A 491 -38.53 0.29 -21.75
CA TYR A 491 -37.51 0.05 -22.78
C TYR A 491 -36.30 0.97 -22.63
N LYS A 492 -36.52 2.25 -22.28
CA LYS A 492 -35.42 3.19 -22.01
C LYS A 492 -34.60 2.72 -20.81
N LYS A 493 -35.24 2.38 -19.69
CA LYS A 493 -34.55 1.85 -18.48
C LYS A 493 -33.73 0.60 -18.80
N HIS A 494 -34.28 -0.33 -19.59
CA HIS A 494 -33.55 -1.52 -20.01
C HIS A 494 -32.30 -1.16 -20.82
N ARG A 495 -32.42 -0.26 -21.80
CA ARG A 495 -31.27 0.21 -22.60
C ARG A 495 -30.22 0.94 -21.77
N ASP A 496 -30.64 1.75 -20.81
CA ASP A 496 -29.73 2.47 -19.93
C ASP A 496 -28.99 1.48 -19.01
N ASN A 497 -29.67 0.49 -18.46
CA ASN A 497 -29.05 -0.61 -17.70
C ASN A 497 -28.06 -1.42 -18.54
N GLU A 498 -28.38 -1.72 -19.80
CA GLU A 498 -27.45 -2.39 -20.72
C GLU A 498 -26.17 -1.57 -20.96
N LYS A 499 -26.29 -0.24 -21.09
CA LYS A 499 -25.14 0.64 -21.24
C LYS A 499 -24.29 0.69 -19.99
N ILE A 500 -24.91 0.81 -18.82
CA ILE A 500 -24.22 0.80 -17.53
C ILE A 500 -23.45 -0.52 -17.38
N ASN A 501 -24.10 -1.65 -17.68
CA ASN A 501 -23.47 -2.96 -17.56
C ASN A 501 -22.28 -3.10 -18.52
N LYS A 502 -22.41 -2.66 -19.78
CA LYS A 502 -21.29 -2.63 -20.74
C LYS A 502 -20.12 -1.76 -20.26
N SER A 503 -20.41 -0.56 -19.76
CA SER A 503 -19.37 0.34 -19.24
C SER A 503 -18.66 -0.23 -18.01
N ALA A 504 -19.39 -0.90 -17.12
CA ALA A 504 -18.80 -1.58 -15.96
C ALA A 504 -17.94 -2.78 -16.41
N ASP A 505 -18.39 -3.49 -17.43
CA ASP A 505 -17.69 -4.62 -18.02
C ASP A 505 -16.35 -4.21 -18.66
N GLU A 506 -16.31 -3.07 -19.35
CA GLU A 506 -15.09 -2.47 -19.93
C GLU A 506 -14.05 -2.05 -18.88
N GLN A 507 -14.49 -1.73 -17.65
CA GLN A 507 -13.61 -1.31 -16.55
C GLN A 507 -13.21 -2.45 -15.62
N SER A 508 -13.83 -3.62 -15.76
CA SER A 508 -13.63 -4.75 -14.87
C SER A 508 -12.32 -5.49 -15.19
N THR A 509 -11.40 -5.57 -14.24
CA THR A 509 -10.20 -6.41 -14.39
C THR A 509 -10.51 -7.90 -14.54
N PHE A 510 -11.66 -8.35 -14.03
CA PHE A 510 -12.14 -9.72 -14.23
C PHE A 510 -12.64 -9.97 -15.65
N SER A 511 -13.04 -8.92 -16.38
CA SER A 511 -13.42 -9.03 -17.79
C SER A 511 -12.34 -9.69 -18.63
N ASP A 512 -11.10 -9.27 -18.40
CA ASP A 512 -9.95 -9.66 -19.20
C ASP A 512 -9.39 -11.02 -18.78
N LEU A 513 -9.69 -11.44 -17.55
CA LEU A 513 -9.23 -12.71 -16.98
C LEU A 513 -10.12 -13.90 -17.38
N PHE A 514 -11.40 -13.68 -17.64
CA PHE A 514 -12.37 -14.76 -17.87
C PHE A 514 -13.06 -14.66 -19.23
N ALA A 515 -13.13 -15.79 -19.95
CA ALA A 515 -13.85 -15.87 -21.21
C ALA A 515 -15.37 -15.74 -20.99
N LYS A 516 -15.99 -14.77 -21.68
CA LYS A 516 -17.43 -14.49 -21.55
C LYS A 516 -18.24 -15.18 -22.65
N ARG A 517 -19.43 -15.64 -22.30
CA ARG A 517 -20.42 -16.16 -23.27
C ARG A 517 -21.75 -15.48 -23.01
N ILE A 518 -22.33 -14.90 -24.06
CA ILE A 518 -23.68 -14.32 -24.01
C ILE A 518 -24.68 -15.47 -24.09
N MET A 519 -25.47 -15.67 -23.04
CA MET A 519 -26.59 -16.60 -23.06
C MET A 519 -27.88 -15.86 -23.43
N LEU A 520 -28.59 -16.35 -24.44
CA LEU A 520 -29.87 -15.78 -24.86
C LEU A 520 -31.01 -16.20 -23.93
N TYR A 521 -30.94 -17.42 -23.38
CA TYR A 521 -31.95 -18.01 -22.49
C TYR A 521 -31.30 -19.04 -21.55
N GLY A 522 -31.91 -19.24 -20.37
CA GLY A 522 -31.57 -20.31 -19.41
C GLY A 522 -30.87 -19.81 -18.13
N ASP A 523 -31.09 -20.54 -17.05
CA ASP A 523 -30.51 -20.36 -15.71
C ASP A 523 -29.44 -21.41 -15.38
N LYS A 524 -29.10 -22.27 -16.35
CA LYS A 524 -28.18 -23.41 -16.20
C LYS A 524 -27.14 -23.43 -17.29
N PHE A 525 -25.88 -23.65 -16.91
CA PHE A 525 -24.76 -23.88 -17.80
C PHE A 525 -24.37 -25.36 -17.80
N ILE A 526 -24.28 -25.97 -18.98
CA ILE A 526 -23.90 -27.38 -19.14
C ILE A 526 -22.48 -27.44 -19.69
N SER A 527 -21.59 -28.15 -19.01
CA SER A 527 -20.21 -28.40 -19.45
C SER A 527 -19.87 -29.88 -19.40
N THR A 528 -18.92 -30.32 -20.21
CA THR A 528 -18.42 -31.69 -20.23
C THR A 528 -17.04 -31.73 -19.59
N SER A 529 -16.87 -32.53 -18.53
CA SER A 529 -15.56 -32.75 -17.90
C SER A 529 -15.08 -34.18 -18.17
N SER A 530 -13.85 -34.33 -18.64
CA SER A 530 -13.18 -35.62 -18.76
C SER A 530 -12.65 -36.05 -17.39
N ILE A 531 -13.27 -37.05 -16.78
CA ILE A 531 -12.72 -37.74 -15.62
C ILE A 531 -11.74 -38.81 -16.15
N GLU A 532 -10.69 -39.12 -15.38
CA GLU A 532 -9.52 -39.97 -15.69
C GLU A 532 -9.76 -41.42 -16.24
N ASN A 533 -10.96 -41.75 -16.73
CA ASN A 533 -11.26 -43.00 -17.43
C ASN A 533 -12.34 -42.79 -18.50
N GLU A 534 -11.97 -42.26 -19.68
CA GLU A 534 -12.67 -42.22 -20.99
C GLU A 534 -14.20 -41.93 -21.06
N LYS A 535 -14.86 -41.59 -19.96
CA LYS A 535 -16.28 -41.24 -19.91
C LYS A 535 -16.43 -39.74 -19.67
N GLU A 536 -16.93 -39.06 -20.70
CA GLU A 536 -17.38 -37.67 -20.58
C GLU A 536 -18.57 -37.62 -19.61
N ALA A 537 -18.41 -36.87 -18.51
CA ALA A 537 -19.50 -36.58 -17.59
C ALA A 537 -20.07 -35.19 -17.91
N LEU A 538 -21.37 -35.12 -18.17
CA LEU A 538 -22.12 -33.87 -18.25
C LEU A 538 -22.26 -33.29 -16.84
N GLN A 539 -21.76 -32.07 -16.64
CA GLN A 539 -21.96 -31.28 -15.44
C GLN A 539 -22.91 -30.12 -15.77
N GLU A 540 -23.99 -30.06 -15.02
CA GLU A 540 -24.93 -28.95 -15.05
C GLU A 540 -24.66 -28.06 -13.83
N VAL A 541 -24.42 -26.78 -14.08
CA VAL A 541 -24.13 -25.77 -13.05
C VAL A 541 -25.23 -24.72 -13.11
N GLU A 542 -25.92 -24.48 -12.00
CA GLU A 542 -26.84 -23.36 -11.88
C GLU A 542 -26.06 -22.04 -11.91
N LEU A 543 -26.54 -21.10 -12.73
CA LEU A 543 -25.96 -19.77 -12.84
C LEU A 543 -26.41 -18.94 -11.66
N THR A 544 -25.46 -18.32 -10.97
CA THR A 544 -25.75 -17.34 -9.92
C THR A 544 -25.87 -15.95 -10.53
N SER A 545 -26.93 -15.24 -10.17
CA SER A 545 -27.10 -13.84 -10.53
C SER A 545 -26.63 -12.94 -9.39
N PHE A 546 -25.86 -11.92 -9.71
CA PHE A 546 -25.59 -10.79 -8.81
C PHE A 546 -26.41 -9.60 -9.29
N SER A 547 -27.24 -9.06 -8.40
CA SER A 547 -28.01 -7.85 -8.65
C SER A 547 -27.72 -6.85 -7.55
N TYR A 548 -27.63 -5.58 -7.91
CA TYR A 548 -27.59 -4.47 -6.97
C TYR A 548 -28.79 -3.57 -7.19
N THR A 549 -29.39 -3.12 -6.10
CA THR A 549 -30.52 -2.19 -6.12
C THR A 549 -30.03 -0.85 -5.58
N LEU A 550 -30.34 0.22 -6.29
CA LEU A 550 -30.05 1.58 -5.87
C LEU A 550 -31.38 2.34 -5.70
N THR A 551 -31.57 2.95 -4.53
CA THR A 551 -32.67 3.89 -4.30
C THR A 551 -32.30 5.23 -4.91
N LEU A 552 -33.22 5.86 -5.65
CA LEU A 552 -33.01 7.18 -6.23
C LEU A 552 -34.11 8.12 -5.75
N PRO A 553 -33.79 9.41 -5.51
CA PRO A 553 -34.77 10.38 -5.03
C PRO A 553 -35.86 10.63 -6.07
N LEU A 554 -37.11 10.81 -5.64
CA LEU A 554 -38.26 11.03 -6.51
C LEU A 554 -38.04 12.18 -7.51
N GLN A 555 -37.44 13.28 -7.06
CA GLN A 555 -37.14 14.44 -7.90
C GLN A 555 -36.17 14.14 -9.05
N TYR A 556 -35.35 13.08 -8.95
CA TYR A 556 -34.55 12.61 -10.08
C TYR A 556 -35.42 12.21 -11.29
N PHE A 557 -36.65 11.75 -11.04
CA PHE A 557 -37.58 11.34 -12.09
C PHE A 557 -38.57 12.44 -12.46
N THR A 558 -39.01 13.25 -11.51
CA THR A 558 -40.04 14.28 -11.74
C THR A 558 -39.47 15.60 -12.24
N ASP A 559 -38.32 16.04 -11.72
CA ASP A 559 -37.63 17.26 -12.14
C ASP A 559 -36.10 17.14 -11.98
N PRO A 560 -35.43 16.38 -12.87
CA PRO A 560 -33.99 16.15 -12.79
C PRO A 560 -33.15 17.43 -12.94
N ILE A 561 -33.68 18.44 -13.64
CA ILE A 561 -32.95 19.69 -13.87
C ILE A 561 -32.92 20.51 -12.59
N LEU A 562 -34.07 20.66 -11.91
CA LEU A 562 -34.13 21.37 -10.64
C LEU A 562 -33.32 20.64 -9.56
N SER A 563 -33.43 19.32 -9.49
CA SER A 563 -32.64 18.49 -8.56
C SER A 563 -31.13 18.75 -8.73
N GLU A 564 -30.60 18.63 -9.94
CA GLU A 564 -29.18 18.84 -10.20
C GLU A 564 -28.76 20.30 -9.97
N TYR A 565 -29.63 21.27 -10.29
CA TYR A 565 -29.39 22.68 -10.02
C TYR A 565 -29.28 22.97 -8.50
N GLN A 566 -30.23 22.48 -7.70
CA GLN A 566 -30.22 22.65 -6.24
C GLN A 566 -29.00 21.97 -5.61
N ARG A 567 -28.68 20.75 -6.06
CA ARG A 567 -27.48 20.03 -5.65
C ARG A 567 -26.22 20.85 -5.89
N ARG A 568 -26.06 21.40 -7.10
CA ARG A 568 -24.89 22.22 -7.46
C ARG A 568 -24.80 23.50 -6.64
N ILE A 569 -25.92 24.13 -6.29
CA ILE A 569 -25.91 25.28 -5.38
C ILE A 569 -25.28 24.88 -4.04
N PHE A 570 -25.75 23.80 -3.43
CA PHE A 570 -25.21 23.36 -2.14
C PHE A 570 -23.76 22.90 -2.22
N MET A 571 -23.36 22.23 -3.30
CA MET A 571 -21.96 21.86 -3.53
C MET A 571 -21.04 23.08 -3.58
N ASN A 572 -21.49 24.17 -4.21
CA ASN A 572 -20.70 25.37 -4.50
C ASN A 572 -20.88 26.51 -3.47
N GLU A 573 -21.86 26.41 -2.56
CA GLU A 573 -22.11 27.45 -1.56
C GLU A 573 -20.89 27.65 -0.64
N GLY A 574 -20.51 28.91 -0.38
CA GLY A 574 -19.36 29.22 0.48
C GLY A 574 -17.99 29.06 -0.18
N MET A 575 -17.91 28.85 -1.50
CA MET A 575 -16.64 29.01 -2.22
C MET A 575 -16.23 30.49 -2.22
N GLU A 576 -15.02 30.76 -1.74
CA GLU A 576 -14.37 32.07 -1.97
C GLU A 576 -14.04 32.19 -3.47
N LYS A 577 -14.35 33.35 -4.06
CA LYS A 577 -14.07 33.64 -5.48
C LYS A 577 -12.59 33.93 -5.71
#